data_AF-A0AAD6N1G4-F1
#
_entry.id   AF-A0AAD6N1G4-F1
#
_cell.length_a   1.000
_cell.length_b   1.000
_cell.length_c   1.000
_cell.angle_alpha   90.00
_cell.angle_beta   90.00
_cell.angle_gamma   90.00
#
_symmetry.space_group_name_H-M   'P 1'
#
loop_
_entity.id
_entity.type
_entity.pdbx_description
1 polymer ?
#
loop_
_entity_poly.entity_id
_entity_poly.type
_entity_poly.pdbx_seq_one_letter_code
_entity_poly.pdbx_strand_id
1 'polypeptide(L)'
;MSSIIISIKDLVTSVFEVIVSVFHTALDVTSGLLTAIVNSFIGTLRMALRAVGNIFEAAGGLGKFIASNIIVIAIIAGGAYGYLRYQSRQGRPIKVGNKKLN
;
A
#
# COMPACT_ATOMS: atom_id res chain seq x y z
N MET A 1 2.76 41.65 -59.67
CA MET A 1 1.48 40.93 -59.41
C MET A 1 1.70 39.57 -58.72
N SER A 2 2.77 38.82 -59.05
CA SER A 2 3.07 37.52 -58.42
C SER A 2 3.24 37.59 -56.88
N SER A 3 3.94 38.60 -56.35
CA SER A 3 4.18 38.71 -54.90
C SER A 3 2.89 38.92 -54.07
N ILE A 4 1.91 39.66 -54.60
CA ILE A 4 0.65 39.94 -53.89
C ILE A 4 -0.19 38.66 -53.78
N ILE A 5 -0.23 37.86 -54.85
CA ILE A 5 -0.96 36.59 -54.88
C ILE A 5 -0.33 35.58 -53.92
N ILE A 6 1.01 35.54 -53.83
CA ILE A 6 1.73 34.67 -52.89
C ILE A 6 1.44 35.10 -51.45
N SER A 7 1.54 36.39 -51.12
CA SER A 7 1.27 36.88 -49.76
C SER A 7 -0.17 36.64 -49.30
N ILE A 8 -1.16 36.73 -50.20
CA ILE A 8 -2.55 36.39 -49.87
C ILE A 8 -2.71 34.90 -49.58
N LYS A 9 -2.06 34.04 -50.39
CA LYS A 9 -2.08 32.59 -50.17
C LYS A 9 -1.45 32.23 -48.82
N ASP A 10 -0.30 32.82 -48.49
CA ASP A 10 0.40 32.58 -47.23
C ASP A 10 -0.42 33.06 -46.03
N LEU A 11 -1.11 34.21 -46.17
CA LEU A 11 -2.02 34.72 -45.13
C LEU A 11 -3.19 33.75 -44.90
N VAL A 12 -3.82 33.26 -45.97
CA VAL A 12 -4.92 32.29 -45.86
C VAL A 12 -4.43 30.99 -45.23
N THR A 13 -3.27 30.48 -45.65
CA THR A 13 -2.67 29.27 -45.07
C THR A 13 -2.38 29.44 -43.58
N SER A 14 -1.79 30.57 -43.18
CA SER A 14 -1.50 30.85 -41.76
C SER A 14 -2.77 30.91 -40.90
N VAL A 15 -3.84 31.54 -41.40
CA VAL A 15 -5.13 31.57 -40.69
C VAL A 15 -5.71 30.17 -40.51
N PHE A 16 -5.68 29.34 -41.56
CA PHE A 16 -6.13 27.95 -41.47
C PHE A 16 -5.27 27.11 -40.53
N GLU A 17 -3.96 27.30 -40.55
CA GLU A 17 -3.01 26.60 -39.68
C GLU A 17 -3.26 26.92 -38.21
N VAL A 18 -3.52 28.19 -37.88
CA VAL A 18 -3.89 28.59 -36.51
C VAL A 18 -5.19 27.93 -36.06
N ILE A 19 -6.22 27.92 -36.93
CA ILE A 19 -7.50 27.26 -36.60
C ILE A 19 -7.27 25.77 -36.33
N VAL A 20 -6.58 25.07 -37.22
CA VAL A 20 -6.27 23.64 -37.09
C VAL A 20 -5.41 23.37 -35.85
N SER A 21 -4.42 24.21 -35.56
CA SER A 21 -3.59 24.13 -34.36
C SER A 21 -4.40 24.23 -33.07
N VAL A 22 -5.40 25.12 -33.03
CA VAL A 22 -6.30 25.25 -31.85
C VAL A 22 -7.11 23.97 -31.66
N PHE A 23 -7.63 23.37 -32.73
CA PHE A 23 -8.35 22.09 -32.65
C PHE A 23 -7.45 20.94 -32.17
N HIS A 24 -6.22 20.84 -32.70
CA HIS A 24 -5.26 19.84 -32.23
C HIS A 24 -4.94 20.02 -30.75
N THR A 25 -4.67 21.25 -30.33
CA THR A 25 -4.40 21.57 -28.92
C THR A 25 -5.58 21.18 -28.02
N ALA A 26 -6.82 21.47 -28.45
CA ALA A 26 -8.01 21.11 -27.68
C ALA A 26 -8.20 19.58 -27.54
N LEU A 27 -7.94 18.83 -28.62
CA LEU A 27 -7.99 17.36 -28.60
C LEU A 27 -6.86 16.76 -27.74
N ASP A 28 -5.65 17.32 -27.81
CA ASP A 28 -4.51 16.89 -27.00
C ASP A 28 -4.75 17.14 -25.50
N VAL A 29 -5.31 18.30 -25.14
CA VAL A 29 -5.68 18.59 -23.75
C VAL A 29 -6.75 17.61 -23.27
N THR A 30 -7.77 17.32 -24.08
CA THR A 30 -8.86 16.41 -23.70
C THR A 30 -8.37 14.98 -23.52
N SER A 31 -7.57 14.47 -24.47
CA SER A 31 -6.99 13.13 -24.39
C SER A 31 -5.98 13.01 -23.24
N GLY A 32 -5.20 14.06 -22.98
CA GLY A 32 -4.33 14.17 -21.82
C GLY A 32 -5.09 14.11 -20.50
N LEU A 33 -6.21 14.84 -20.38
CA LEU A 33 -7.07 14.81 -19.19
C LEU A 33 -7.70 13.44 -18.96
N LEU A 34 -8.23 12.80 -20.00
CA LEU A 34 -8.77 11.43 -19.91
C LEU A 34 -7.70 10.44 -19.43
N THR A 35 -6.50 10.53 -20.01
CA THR A 35 -5.36 9.69 -19.61
C THR A 35 -4.95 9.94 -18.17
N ALA A 36 -4.91 11.20 -17.73
CA ALA A 36 -4.60 11.56 -16.35
C ALA A 36 -5.63 11.00 -15.36
N ILE A 37 -6.93 11.08 -15.67
CA ILE A 37 -8.00 10.53 -14.85
C ILE A 37 -7.85 9.00 -14.73
N VAL A 38 -7.66 8.31 -15.86
CA VAL A 38 -7.48 6.85 -15.89
C VAL A 38 -6.25 6.44 -15.07
N ASN A 39 -5.12 7.11 -15.27
CA ASN A 39 -3.88 6.83 -14.55
C ASN A 39 -4.00 7.12 -13.04
N SER A 40 -4.74 8.17 -12.66
CA SER A 40 -5.01 8.48 -11.25
C SER A 40 -5.83 7.37 -10.59
N PHE A 41 -6.87 6.88 -11.27
CA PHE A 41 -7.70 5.79 -10.77
C PHE A 41 -6.91 4.47 -10.64
N ILE A 42 -6.15 4.10 -11.69
CA ILE A 42 -5.29 2.91 -11.66
C ILE A 42 -4.22 3.03 -10.59
N GLY A 43 -3.58 4.20 -10.44
CA GLY A 43 -2.57 4.47 -9.42
C GLY A 43 -3.12 4.29 -8.01
N THR A 44 -4.30 4.86 -7.75
CA THR A 44 -4.99 4.76 -6.46
C THR A 44 -5.35 3.30 -6.15
N LEU A 45 -5.92 2.58 -7.12
CA LEU A 45 -6.27 1.17 -6.94
C LEU A 45 -5.03 0.31 -6.69
N ARG A 46 -3.93 0.54 -7.41
CA ARG A 46 -2.65 -0.14 -7.19
C ARG A 46 -2.09 0.12 -5.80
N MET A 47 -2.18 1.35 -5.30
CA MET A 47 -1.77 1.68 -3.93
C MET A 47 -2.61 0.92 -2.90
N ALA A 48 -3.94 0.91 -3.07
CA ALA A 48 -4.84 0.17 -2.18
C ALA A 48 -4.52 -1.34 -2.16
N LEU A 49 -4.36 -1.93 -3.35
CA LEU A 49 -4.01 -3.35 -3.48
C LEU A 49 -2.64 -3.67 -2.85
N ARG A 50 -1.64 -2.80 -3.02
CA ARG A 50 -0.33 -2.96 -2.36
C ARG A 50 -0.44 -2.84 -0.85
N ALA A 51 -1.22 -1.88 -0.33
CA ALA A 51 -1.40 -1.74 1.11
C ALA A 51 -2.01 -3.01 1.72
N VAL A 52 -3.05 -3.55 1.08
CA VAL A 52 -3.67 -4.82 1.48
C VAL A 52 -2.67 -5.98 1.37
N GLY A 53 -1.96 -6.09 0.24
CA GLY A 53 -0.93 -7.11 0.03
C GLY A 53 0.16 -7.08 1.10
N ASN A 54 0.66 -5.89 1.45
CA ASN A 54 1.69 -5.71 2.48
C ASN A 54 1.22 -6.18 3.86
N ILE A 55 -0.06 -5.99 4.21
CA ILE A 55 -0.63 -6.49 5.47
C ILE A 55 -0.65 -8.03 5.46
N PHE A 56 -1.09 -8.63 4.36
CA PHE A 56 -1.09 -10.09 4.23
C PHE A 56 0.33 -10.67 4.21
N GLU A 57 1.29 -10.01 3.57
CA GLU A 57 2.70 -10.39 3.61
C GLU A 57 3.28 -10.28 5.01
N ALA A 58 2.96 -9.23 5.76
CA ALA A 58 3.38 -9.10 7.15
C ALA A 58 2.78 -10.21 8.03
N ALA A 59 1.49 -10.50 7.87
CA ALA A 59 0.82 -11.59 8.59
C ALA A 59 1.40 -12.97 8.21
N GLY A 60 1.64 -13.20 6.91
CA GLY A 60 2.30 -14.40 6.41
C GLY A 60 3.74 -14.53 6.90
N GLY A 61 4.48 -13.42 6.99
CA GLY A 61 5.82 -13.34 7.54
C GLY A 61 5.87 -13.72 9.02
N LEU A 62 4.90 -13.26 9.82
CA LEU A 62 4.73 -13.67 11.21
C LEU A 62 4.40 -15.16 11.34
N GLY A 63 3.45 -15.66 10.52
CA GLY A 63 3.12 -17.08 10.49
C GLY A 63 4.33 -17.95 10.14
N LYS A 64 5.11 -17.53 9.14
CA LYS A 64 6.34 -18.20 8.72
C LYS A 64 7.42 -18.15 9.80
N PHE A 65 7.55 -17.03 10.50
CA PHE A 65 8.46 -16.90 11.64
C PHE A 65 8.11 -17.87 12.76
N ILE A 66 6.83 -17.95 13.14
CA ILE A 66 6.35 -18.87 14.18
C ILE A 66 6.55 -20.32 13.73
N ALA A 67 6.16 -20.66 12.50
CA ALA A 67 6.33 -22.00 11.96
C ALA A 67 7.80 -22.43 11.91
N SER A 68 8.70 -21.53 11.49
CA SER A 68 10.14 -21.81 11.41
C SER A 68 10.82 -21.92 12.78
N ASN A 69 10.27 -21.31 13.83
CA ASN A 69 10.88 -21.26 15.16
C ASN A 69 10.02 -21.97 16.22
N ILE A 70 9.12 -22.86 15.80
CA ILE A 70 8.10 -23.43 16.69
C ILE A 70 8.71 -24.15 17.91
N ILE A 71 9.86 -24.81 17.74
CA ILE A 71 10.56 -25.51 18.84
C ILE A 71 11.06 -24.50 19.89
N VAL A 72 11.75 -23.44 19.46
CA VAL A 72 12.28 -22.41 20.35
C VAL A 72 11.13 -21.69 21.08
N ILE A 73 10.08 -21.33 20.34
CA ILE A 73 8.89 -20.69 20.90
C ILE A 73 8.21 -21.60 21.93
N ALA A 74 8.10 -22.90 21.65
CA ALA A 74 7.50 -23.87 22.57
C ALA A 74 8.30 -24.00 23.88
N ILE A 75 9.63 -23.99 23.81
CA ILE A 75 10.50 -24.02 25.00
C ILE A 75 10.30 -22.76 25.84
N ILE A 76 10.33 -21.57 25.21
CA ILE A 76 10.15 -20.29 25.91
C ILE A 76 8.75 -20.24 26.55
N ALA A 77 7.70 -20.57 25.80
CA ALA A 77 6.33 -20.57 26.30
C ALA A 77 6.13 -21.58 27.44
N GLY A 78 6.67 -22.80 27.30
CA GLY A 78 6.64 -23.82 28.34
C GLY A 78 7.38 -23.38 29.61
N GLY A 79 8.56 -22.78 29.46
CA GLY A 79 9.36 -22.23 30.57
C GLY A 79 8.64 -21.09 31.28
N ALA A 80 8.10 -20.13 30.54
CA ALA A 80 7.34 -19.01 31.10
C ALA A 80 6.08 -19.49 31.84
N TYR A 81 5.33 -20.43 31.26
CA TYR A 81 4.17 -21.04 31.91
C TYR A 81 4.56 -21.79 33.19
N GLY A 82 5.63 -22.59 33.12
CA GLY A 82 6.18 -23.31 34.26
C GLY A 82 6.58 -22.36 35.40
N TYR A 83 7.26 -21.27 35.07
CA TYR A 83 7.67 -20.25 36.03
C TYR A 83 6.47 -19.53 36.66
N LEU A 84 5.51 -19.05 35.87
CA LEU A 84 4.30 -18.41 36.38
C LEU A 84 3.49 -19.36 37.28
N ARG A 85 3.40 -20.64 36.91
CA ARG A 85 2.72 -21.66 37.69
C ARG A 85 3.46 -21.97 38.99
N TYR A 86 4.80 -21.92 38.98
CA TYR A 86 5.63 -22.04 40.18
C TYR A 86 5.46 -20.83 41.10
N GLN A 87 5.52 -19.60 40.58
CA GLN A 87 5.31 -18.37 41.34
C GLN A 87 3.91 -18.32 41.97
N SER A 88 2.88 -18.72 41.22
CA SER A 88 1.49 -18.80 41.72
C SER A 88 1.32 -19.80 42.88
N ARG A 89 2.25 -20.74 43.06
CA ARG A 89 2.27 -21.69 44.18
C ARG A 89 3.03 -21.16 45.39
N GLN A 90 3.98 -20.23 45.22
CA GLN A 90 4.71 -19.62 46.34
C GLN A 90 3.85 -18.66 47.17
N GLY A 91 2.79 -18.08 46.60
CA GLY A 91 1.84 -17.23 47.32
C GLY A 91 0.73 -17.99 48.07
N ARG A 92 0.70 -19.32 48.03
CA ARG A 92 -0.29 -20.14 48.76
C ARG A 92 0.36 -20.74 50.01
N PRO A 93 -0.16 -20.47 51.22
CA PRO A 93 0.37 -21.11 52.42
C PRO A 93 0.23 -22.63 52.29
N ILE A 94 1.34 -23.35 52.47
CA ILE A 94 1.34 -24.81 52.46
C ILE A 94 0.51 -25.26 53.66
N LYS A 95 -0.68 -25.83 53.40
CA LYS A 95 -1.45 -26.56 54.41
C LYS A 95 -0.78 -27.91 54.64
N VAL A 96 0.21 -27.95 55.53
CA VAL A 96 0.59 -29.19 56.20
C VAL A 96 -0.48 -29.48 57.26
N GLY A 97 -1.05 -30.69 57.22
CA GLY A 97 -2.08 -31.24 58.12
C GLY A 97 -2.76 -30.27 59.09
N ASN A 98 -3.99 -29.86 58.79
CA ASN A 98 -4.95 -29.15 59.67
C ASN A 98 -4.46 -28.01 60.58
N LYS A 99 -3.24 -27.49 60.46
CA LYS A 99 -2.75 -26.40 61.30
C LYS A 99 -2.11 -25.30 60.45
N LYS A 100 -2.73 -24.12 60.50
CA LYS A 100 -2.05 -22.87 60.15
C LYS A 100 -0.93 -22.64 61.15
N LEU A 101 0.31 -22.62 60.68
CA LEU A 101 1.42 -22.05 61.43
C LEU A 101 1.33 -20.52 61.26
N ASN A 102 1.20 -19.83 62.39
CA ASN A 102 1.30 -18.38 62.53
C ASN A 102 2.77 -17.98 62.45
#